data_AF-A0A520IAV2-F1
#
_entry.id   AF-A0A520IAV2-F1
#
_cell.length_a   1.000
_cell.length_b   1.000
_cell.length_c   1.000
_cell.angle_alpha   90.00
_cell.angle_beta   90.00
_cell.angle_gamma   90.00
#
_symmetry.space_group_name_H-M   'P 1'
#
loop_
_entity.id
_entity.type
_entity.pdbx_description
1 polymer ?
#
loop_
_entity_poly.entity_id
_entity_poly.type
_entity_poly.pdbx_seq_one_letter_code
_entity_poly.pdbx_strand_id
1 'polypeptide(L)' 'RYQDGTTANMIFDVATIVSYLSDFCTLEAGDIISTGTPKGVGLGQKPPVYLRAGQTVRLGIEGLGEQTQTMIAAA' A
#
# COMPACT_ATOMS: atom_id res chain seq x y z
N ARG A 1 -14.59 6.21 -0.61
CA ARG A 1 -13.32 5.80 0.03
C ARG A 1 -13.06 4.36 -0.38
N TYR A 2 -11.94 4.07 -1.05
CA TYR A 2 -11.68 2.73 -1.62
C TYR A 2 -11.11 1.77 -0.58
N GLN A 3 -10.10 2.21 0.16
CA GLN A 3 -9.42 1.43 1.18
C GLN A 3 -9.49 2.15 2.52
N ASP A 4 -9.78 1.40 3.58
CA ASP A 4 -9.80 1.85 4.97
C ASP A 4 -9.55 0.64 5.87
N GLY A 5 -8.52 0.71 6.70
CA GLY A 5 -8.05 -0.44 7.47
C GLY A 5 -7.03 -0.06 8.53
N THR A 6 -6.71 -1.04 9.38
CA THR A 6 -5.73 -0.91 10.46
C THR A 6 -4.66 -1.99 10.33
N THR A 7 -3.43 -1.66 10.73
CA THR A 7 -2.29 -2.57 10.77
C THR A 7 -2.49 -3.72 11.76
N ALA A 8 -3.40 -3.56 12.73
CA ALA A 8 -3.80 -4.65 13.62
C ALA A 8 -4.43 -5.86 12.90
N ASN A 9 -4.90 -5.67 11.65
CA ASN A 9 -5.46 -6.74 10.83
C ASN A 9 -4.45 -7.36 9.83
N MET A 10 -3.16 -7.03 9.94
CA MET A 10 -2.13 -7.65 9.12
C MET A 10 -2.04 -9.14 9.44
N ILE A 11 -1.95 -9.99 8.40
CA ILE A 11 -1.78 -11.44 8.57
C ILE A 11 -0.41 -11.74 9.19
N PHE A 12 0.61 -11.00 8.77
CA PHE A 12 1.97 -11.03 9.32
C PHE A 12 2.32 -9.62 9.77
N ASP A 13 2.73 -9.45 11.03
CA ASP A 13 3.14 -8.14 11.53
C ASP A 13 4.51 -7.70 10.98
N VAL A 14 4.91 -6.47 11.29
CA VAL A 14 6.16 -5.88 10.78
C VAL A 14 7.39 -6.71 11.19
N ALA A 15 7.46 -7.18 12.44
CA ALA A 15 8.58 -7.97 12.92
C ALA A 15 8.69 -9.32 12.19
N THR A 16 7.55 -9.97 11.95
CA THR A 16 7.46 -11.22 11.19
C THR A 16 7.94 -11.03 9.76
N ILE A 17 7.52 -9.94 9.09
CA ILE A 17 7.93 -9.63 7.71
C ILE A 17 9.45 -9.44 7.63
N VAL A 18 10.04 -8.64 8.54
CA VAL A 18 11.48 -8.38 8.57
C VAL A 18 12.27 -9.68 8.80
N SER A 19 11.87 -10.47 9.79
CA SER A 19 12.52 -11.75 10.10
C SER A 19 12.46 -12.70 8.90
N TYR A 20 11.28 -12.86 8.30
CA TYR A 20 11.08 -13.80 7.21
C TYR A 20 11.88 -13.41 5.96
N LEU A 21 11.92 -12.12 5.60
CA LEU A 21 12.72 -11.67 4.46
C LEU A 21 14.22 -11.89 4.69
N SER A 22 14.70 -11.71 5.93
CA SER A 22 16.12 -11.88 6.27
C SER A 22 16.65 -13.31 6.12
N ASP A 23 15.77 -14.30 6.03
CA ASP A 23 16.16 -15.69 5.75
C ASP A 23 16.56 -15.91 4.27
N PHE A 24 16.12 -15.03 3.36
CA PHE A 24 16.32 -15.20 1.91
C PHE A 24 17.28 -14.18 1.30
N CYS A 25 17.43 -13.01 1.92
CA CYS A 25 18.39 -11.99 1.50
C CYS A 25 18.89 -11.16 2.68
N THR A 26 20.10 -10.61 2.55
CA THR A 26 20.59 -9.58 3.46
C THR A 26 19.74 -8.32 3.30
N LEU A 27 19.20 -7.81 4.41
CA LEU A 27 18.56 -6.50 4.46
C LEU A 27 19.62 -5.44 4.73
N GLU A 28 19.69 -4.43 3.88
CA GLU A 28 20.67 -3.36 3.96
C GLU A 28 20.08 -2.12 4.64
N ALA A 29 20.95 -1.30 5.24
CA ALA A 29 20.53 -0.05 5.85
C ALA A 29 19.97 0.90 4.77
N GLY A 30 18.69 1.27 4.92
CA GLY A 30 17.97 2.10 3.96
C GLY A 30 16.97 1.35 3.08
N ASP A 31 16.90 0.02 3.20
CA ASP A 31 15.87 -0.76 2.50
C ASP A 31 14.45 -0.37 2.93
N ILE A 32 13.53 -0.37 1.95
CA ILE A 32 12.12 -0.03 2.14
C ILE A 32 11.26 -1.25 1.83
N ILE A 33 10.50 -1.72 2.81
CA ILE A 33 9.57 -2.85 2.69
C ILE A 33 8.13 -2.31 2.62
N SER A 34 7.42 -2.63 1.53
CA SER A 34 5.97 -2.37 1.42
C SER A 34 5.19 -3.54 2.03
N THR A 35 4.59 -3.34 3.20
CA THR A 35 4.02 -4.41 4.04
C THR A 35 2.62 -4.88 3.64
N GLY A 36 2.18 -4.58 2.42
CA GLY A 36 0.86 -4.95 1.90
C GLY A 36 -0.19 -3.85 2.00
N THR A 37 -1.45 -4.20 1.73
CA THR A 37 -2.55 -3.25 1.58
C THR A 37 -3.87 -3.85 2.10
N PRO A 38 -4.78 -3.08 2.73
CA PRO A 38 -6.08 -3.58 3.17
C PRO A 38 -7.02 -3.87 1.99
N LYS A 39 -8.17 -4.48 2.27
CA LYS A 39 -9.22 -4.70 1.25
C LYS A 39 -9.66 -3.39 0.59
N GLY A 40 -10.21 -3.51 -0.64
CA GLY A 40 -10.85 -2.40 -1.34
C GLY A 40 -10.09 -1.85 -2.55
N VAL A 41 -8.98 -2.50 -2.92
CA VAL A 41 -8.28 -2.24 -4.19
C VAL A 41 -9.25 -2.32 -5.37
N GLY A 42 -9.01 -1.51 -6.39
CA GLY A 42 -9.88 -1.37 -7.56
C GLY A 42 -10.19 -2.69 -8.29
N LEU A 43 -9.22 -3.61 -8.33
CA LEU A 43 -9.39 -4.96 -8.89
C LEU A 43 -10.49 -5.77 -8.19
N GLY A 44 -10.70 -5.57 -6.88
CA GLY A 44 -11.70 -6.30 -6.09
C GLY A 44 -13.11 -5.71 -6.18
N GLN A 45 -13.30 -4.58 -6.86
CA GLN A 45 -14.61 -3.95 -7.05
C GLN A 45 -15.41 -4.69 -8.13
N LYS A 46 -16.75 -4.55 -8.09
CA LYS A 46 -17.66 -5.15 -9.07
C LYS A 46 -18.57 -4.06 -9.68
N PRO A 47 -18.32 -3.59 -10.91
CA PRO A 47 -17.23 -3.97 -11.81
C PRO A 47 -15.84 -3.51 -11.31
N PRO A 48 -14.73 -4.09 -11.80
CA PRO A 48 -13.39 -3.62 -11.46
C PRO A 48 -13.19 -2.16 -11.86
N VAL A 49 -12.48 -1.42 -11.01
CA VAL A 49 -12.18 0.00 -11.23
C VAL A 49 -10.68 0.18 -11.29
N TYR A 50 -10.19 0.80 -12.36
CA TYR A 50 -8.78 1.15 -12.52
C TYR A 50 -8.61 2.66 -12.57
N LEU A 51 -7.39 3.11 -12.25
CA LEU A 51 -7.03 4.52 -12.32
C LEU A 51 -7.14 5.04 -13.76
N ARG A 52 -7.56 6.30 -13.89
CA ARG A 52 -7.69 7.02 -15.17
C ARG A 52 -7.07 8.40 -15.04
N ALA A 53 -6.62 8.94 -16.18
CA ALA A 53 -6.12 10.31 -16.24
C ALA A 53 -7.15 11.31 -15.68
N GLY A 54 -6.65 12.32 -14.96
CA GLY A 54 -7.45 13.33 -14.28
C GLY A 54 -7.96 12.92 -12.88
N GLN A 55 -7.83 11.64 -12.49
CA GLN A 55 -8.21 11.21 -11.13
C GLN A 55 -7.16 11.61 -10.10
N THR A 56 -7.61 11.97 -8.90
CA THR A 56 -6.75 12.24 -7.75
C THR A 56 -6.85 11.12 -6.73
N VAL A 57 -5.71 10.56 -6.32
CA VAL A 57 -5.60 9.57 -5.24
C VAL A 57 -5.10 10.27 -3.99
N ARG A 58 -5.80 10.07 -2.87
CA ARG A 58 -5.39 10.47 -1.53
C ARG A 58 -5.19 9.23 -0.69
N LEU A 59 -4.04 9.11 -0.06
CA LEU A 59 -3.69 8.00 0.83
C LEU A 59 -2.94 8.52 2.03
N GLY A 60 -3.16 7.94 3.20
CA GLY A 60 -2.50 8.36 4.41
C GLY A 60 -2.57 7.29 5.48
N ILE A 61 -1.68 7.43 6.47
CA ILE A 61 -1.65 6.61 7.68
C ILE A 61 -1.66 7.56 8.86
N GLU A 62 -2.50 7.27 9.86
CA GLU A 62 -2.55 8.06 11.09
C GLU A 62 -1.15 8.15 11.72
N GLY A 63 -0.72 9.37 12.05
CA GLY A 63 0.62 9.64 12.59
C GLY A 63 1.75 9.73 11.55
N LEU A 64 1.55 9.32 10.30
CA LEU A 64 2.56 9.41 9.23
C LEU A 64 2.24 10.46 8.16
N GLY A 65 1.01 10.99 8.17
CA GLY A 65 0.56 12.03 7.24
C GLY A 65 -0.23 11.49 6.05
N GLU A 66 -0.44 12.36 5.07
CA GLU A 66 -1.22 12.06 3.86
C GLU A 66 -0.46 12.50 2.61
N GLN A 67 -0.57 11.71 1.55
CA GLN A 67 -0.08 11.98 0.21
C GLN A 67 -1.25 12.14 -0.75
N THR A 68 -1.12 13.11 -1.67
CA THR A 68 -2.07 13.34 -2.77
C THR A 68 -1.35 13.26 -4.11
N GLN A 69 -1.89 12.52 -5.06
CA GLN A 69 -1.32 12.34 -6.41
C GLN A 69 -2.41 12.47 -7.47
N THR A 70 -2.15 13.27 -8.51
CA THR A 70 -3.01 13.37 -9.69
C THR A 70 -2.48 12.46 -10.79
N MET A 71 -3.32 11.55 -11.29
CA MET A 71 -3.00 10.63 -12.36
C MET A 71 -3.02 11.35 -13.70
N ILE A 72 -1.95 11.18 -14.47
CA ILE A 72 -1.83 11.70 -15.83
C ILE A 72 -1.85 10.55 -16.84
N ALA A 73 -2.24 10.83 -18.08
CA ALA A 73 -2.10 9.83 -19.13
C ALA A 73 -0.62 9.53 -19.35
N ALA A 74 -0.29 8.29 -19.70
CA ALA A 74 1.03 7.97 -20.21
C ALA A 74 1.30 8.78 -21.49
N ALA A 75 2.55 9.22 -21.65
CA ALA A 75 2.99 9.92 -22.86
C ALA A 75 3.05 8.98 -24.07
#